data_AF-A0A0E3P1U7-F1
#
_entry.id   AF-A0A0E3P1U7-F1
#
_cell.length_a   1.000
_cell.length_b   1.000
_cell.length_c   1.000
_cell.angle_alpha   90.00
_cell.angle_beta   90.00
_cell.angle_gamma   90.00
#
_symmetry.space_group_name_H-M   'P 1'
#
loop_
_entity.id
_entity.type
_entity.pdbx_description
1 polymer ?
#
loop_
_entity_poly.entity_id
_entity_poly.type
_entity_poly.pdbx_seq_one_letter_code
_entity_poly.pdbx_strand_id
1 'polypeptide(L)'
;MAIQYKKEKISSTISPYLKNRIDEFVDSGEFSSVSDFVNTAIAEFIAKYDERVSREIQQSETKLPEIMLNAILQTEEGKELLASLCKADFVKKQEKSKNPMNQTEILKQTE
;
A
#
# COMPACT_ATOMS: atom_id res chain seq x y z
N MET A 1 39.44 -10.92 5.25
CA MET A 1 39.11 -9.58 5.79
C MET A 1 38.10 -9.77 6.90
N ALA A 2 38.40 -9.32 8.12
CA ALA A 2 37.43 -9.34 9.21
C ALA A 2 36.39 -8.25 8.98
N ILE A 3 35.11 -8.60 8.98
CA ILE A 3 34.01 -7.63 8.87
C ILE A 3 33.98 -6.84 10.18
N GLN A 4 34.39 -5.56 10.12
CA GLN A 4 34.27 -4.67 11.26
C GLN A 4 32.87 -4.06 11.27
N TYR A 5 32.03 -4.50 12.21
CA TYR A 5 30.72 -3.90 12.44
C TYR A 5 30.89 -2.61 13.23
N LYS A 6 30.55 -1.47 12.63
CA LYS A 6 30.49 -0.20 13.34
C LYS A 6 29.21 -0.17 14.18
N LYS A 7 29.33 -0.23 15.50
CA LYS A 7 28.21 -0.07 16.43
C LYS A 7 28.17 1.38 16.91
N GLU A 8 27.09 2.07 16.61
CA GLU A 8 26.84 3.42 17.13
C GLU A 8 26.36 3.35 18.58
N LYS A 9 26.79 4.30 19.41
CA LYS A 9 26.38 4.41 20.82
C LYS A 9 25.48 5.63 20.99
N ILE A 10 24.37 5.43 21.69
CA ILE A 10 23.42 6.48 22.04
C ILE A 10 23.33 6.55 23.56
N SER A 11 23.32 7.76 24.13
CA SER A 11 23.11 8.01 25.56
C SER A 11 21.99 9.02 25.73
N SER A 12 21.08 8.75 26.66
CA SER A 12 19.95 9.63 26.97
C SER A 12 19.48 9.41 28.41
N THR A 13 18.79 10.39 28.97
CA THR A 13 18.21 10.32 30.31
C THR A 13 16.78 9.82 30.23
N ILE A 14 16.42 8.87 31.09
CA ILE A 14 15.06 8.34 31.24
C ILE A 14 14.61 8.44 32.69
N SER A 15 13.30 8.35 32.92
CA SER A 15 12.77 8.32 34.29
C SER A 15 13.16 7.01 35.00
N PRO A 16 13.32 7.02 36.33
CA PRO A 16 13.60 5.81 37.09
C PRO A 16 12.54 4.72 36.90
N TYR A 17 11.28 5.12 36.74
CA TYR A 17 10.18 4.21 36.46
C TYR A 17 10.41 3.39 35.17
N LEU A 18 10.81 4.06 34.08
CA LEU A 18 11.08 3.36 32.82
C LEU A 18 12.30 2.45 32.95
N LYS A 19 13.35 2.90 33.65
CA LYS A 19 14.53 2.06 33.88
C LYS A 19 14.18 0.77 34.61
N ASN A 20 13.41 0.87 35.70
CA ASN A 20 12.96 -0.30 36.46
C ASN A 20 12.13 -1.25 35.60
N ARG A 21 11.24 -0.70 34.77
CA ARG A 21 10.41 -1.52 33.90
C ARG A 21 11.22 -2.26 32.83
N ILE A 22 12.26 -1.62 32.29
CA ILE A 22 13.20 -2.28 31.36
C ILE A 22 13.93 -3.42 32.07
N ASP A 23 14.38 -3.20 33.30
CA ASP A 23 15.08 -4.23 34.07
C ASP A 23 14.17 -5.43 34.35
N GLU A 24 12.90 -5.22 34.70
CA GLU A 24 11.92 -6.31 34.88
C GLU A 24 11.76 -7.19 33.62
N PHE A 25 11.80 -6.59 32.43
CA PHE A 25 11.73 -7.31 31.15
C PHE A 25 13.01 -8.12 30.85
N VAL A 26 14.16 -7.63 31.29
CA VAL A 26 15.43 -8.35 31.16
C VAL A 26 15.52 -9.48 32.19
N ASP A 27 15.13 -9.21 33.44
CA ASP A 27 15.16 -10.15 34.55
C ASP A 27 14.18 -11.31 34.37
N SER A 28 13.03 -11.06 33.75
CA SER A 28 12.08 -12.10 33.35
C SER A 28 12.57 -12.97 32.18
N GLY A 29 13.67 -12.59 31.53
CA GLY A 29 14.23 -13.30 30.38
C GLY A 29 13.49 -13.06 29.06
N GLU A 30 12.54 -12.13 29.02
CA GLU A 30 11.85 -11.73 27.78
C GLU A 30 12.84 -11.07 26.80
N PHE A 31 13.83 -10.34 27.33
CA PHE A 31 14.91 -9.75 26.55
C PHE A 31 16.28 -10.21 27.06
N SER A 32 17.21 -10.42 26.14
CA SER A 32 18.56 -10.88 26.48
C SER A 32 19.41 -9.82 27.20
N SER A 33 19.08 -8.54 27.00
CA SER A 33 19.77 -7.40 27.62
C SER A 33 18.98 -6.11 27.46
N VAL A 34 19.39 -5.06 28.18
CA VAL A 34 18.86 -3.70 28.00
C VAL A 34 19.05 -3.20 26.56
N SER A 35 20.19 -3.53 25.92
CA SER A 35 20.43 -3.11 24.53
C SER A 35 19.49 -3.79 23.54
N ASP A 36 19.15 -5.06 23.79
CA ASP A 36 18.21 -5.83 22.99
C ASP A 36 16.79 -5.25 23.08
N PHE A 37 16.35 -4.96 24.31
CA PHE A 37 15.10 -4.25 24.57
C PHE A 37 15.03 -2.91 23.84
N VAL A 38 16.05 -2.06 24.00
CA VAL A 38 16.06 -0.71 23.42
C VAL A 38 16.08 -0.77 21.89
N ASN A 39 16.86 -1.66 21.29
CA ASN A 39 16.88 -1.82 19.83
C ASN A 39 15.51 -2.26 19.29
N THR A 40 14.87 -3.22 19.95
CA THR A 40 13.55 -3.72 19.56
C THR A 40 12.50 -2.62 19.68
N ALA A 41 12.48 -1.90 20.81
CA ALA A 41 11.54 -0.82 21.05
C ALA A 41 11.70 0.33 20.05
N ILE A 42 12.94 0.72 19.71
CA ILE A 42 13.21 1.76 18.72
C ILE A 42 12.75 1.31 17.32
N ALA A 43 13.05 0.07 16.93
CA ALA A 43 12.62 -0.47 15.63
C ALA A 43 11.10 -0.49 15.51
N GLU A 44 10.39 -0.96 16.55
CA GLU A 44 8.93 -0.98 16.59
C GLU A 44 8.34 0.42 16.57
N PHE A 45 8.95 1.37 17.30
CA PHE A 45 8.53 2.77 17.29
C PHE A 45 8.64 3.39 15.91
N ILE A 46 9.78 3.21 15.22
CA ILE A 46 10.01 3.73 13.86
C ILE A 46 8.99 3.15 12.89
N ALA A 47 8.78 1.82 12.90
CA ALA A 47 7.81 1.18 12.02
C ALA A 47 6.39 1.75 12.23
N LYS A 48 5.96 1.90 13.50
CA LYS A 48 4.66 2.49 13.83
C LYS A 48 4.56 3.96 13.44
N TYR A 49 5.65 4.71 13.55
CA TYR A 49 5.70 6.12 13.15
C TYR A 49 5.55 6.26 11.63
N ASP A 50 6.29 5.48 10.86
CA ASP A 50 6.23 5.49 9.39
C ASP A 50 4.85 5.11 8.88
N GLU A 51 4.19 4.11 9.49
CA GLU A 51 2.81 3.75 9.17
C GLU A 51 1.82 4.88 9.47
N ARG A 52 2.03 5.66 10.53
CA ARG A 52 1.15 6.79 10.87
C ARG A 52 1.31 7.90 9.86
N VAL A 53 2.55 8.29 9.55
CA VAL A 53 2.86 9.29 8.53
C VAL A 53 2.27 8.88 7.18
N SER A 54 2.44 7.62 6.80
CA SER A 54 1.87 7.09 5.55
C SER A 54 0.34 7.14 5.52
N ARG A 55 -0.32 6.84 6.64
CA ARG A 55 -1.78 6.96 6.76
C ARG A 55 -2.26 8.40 6.67
N GLU A 56 -1.55 9.33 7.30
CA GLU A 56 -1.88 10.76 7.24
C GLU A 56 -1.75 11.32 5.81
N ILE A 57 -0.70 10.92 5.09
CA ILE A 57 -0.52 11.26 3.66
C ILE A 57 -1.67 10.67 2.83
N GLN A 58 -1.97 9.37 2.97
CA GLN A 58 -3.04 8.74 2.21
C GLN A 58 -4.43 9.35 2.50
N GLN A 59 -4.71 9.73 3.76
CA GLN A 59 -5.96 10.40 4.13
C GLN A 59 -6.04 11.84 3.60
N SER A 60 -4.91 12.50 3.37
CA SER A 60 -4.88 13.81 2.72
C SER A 60 -5.07 13.72 1.21
N GLU A 61 -4.54 12.67 0.58
CA GLU A 61 -4.65 12.46 -0.88
C GLU A 61 -6.01 11.92 -1.33
N THR A 62 -6.73 11.15 -0.51
CA THR A 62 -8.07 10.62 -0.89
C THR A 62 -9.19 11.65 -0.79
N LYS A 63 -9.05 12.71 0.02
CA LYS A 63 -10.10 13.73 0.17
C LYS A 63 -10.26 14.63 -1.06
N LEU A 64 -9.17 14.90 -1.79
CA LEU A 64 -9.20 15.76 -2.97
C LEU A 64 -9.97 15.13 -4.15
N PRO A 65 -9.70 13.87 -4.56
CA PRO A 65 -10.42 13.18 -5.62
C PRO A 65 -11.91 13.00 -5.31
N GLU A 66 -12.26 12.71 -4.06
CA GLU A 66 -13.64 12.38 -3.68
C GLU A 66 -14.53 13.63 -3.63
N ILE A 67 -14.01 14.75 -3.11
CA ILE A 67 -14.71 16.04 -3.13
C ILE A 67 -14.87 16.52 -4.58
N MET A 68 -13.81 16.40 -5.39
CA MET A 68 -13.84 16.85 -6.78
C MET A 68 -14.76 15.97 -7.64
N LEU A 69 -14.75 14.65 -7.45
CA LEU A 69 -15.67 13.72 -8.11
C LEU A 69 -17.12 13.98 -7.70
N ASN A 70 -17.40 14.21 -6.43
CA ASN A 70 -18.73 14.58 -5.96
C ASN A 70 -19.20 15.91 -6.54
N ALA A 71 -18.31 16.91 -6.66
CA ALA A 71 -18.64 18.18 -7.30
C ALA A 71 -18.96 18.00 -8.79
N ILE A 72 -18.20 17.17 -9.52
CA ILE A 72 -18.47 16.85 -10.94
C ILE A 72 -19.79 16.07 -11.09
N LEU A 73 -20.09 15.14 -10.20
CA LEU A 73 -21.33 14.36 -10.22
C LEU A 73 -22.59 15.20 -9.94
N GLN A 74 -22.43 16.39 -9.34
CA GLN A 74 -23.54 17.30 -9.10
C GLN A 74 -23.86 18.21 -10.29
N THR A 75 -23.00 18.32 -11.31
CA THR A 75 -23.28 19.08 -12.53
C THR A 75 -23.90 18.20 -13.60
N GLU A 76 -24.83 18.74 -14.39
CA GLU A 76 -25.44 18.01 -15.51
C GLU A 76 -24.41 17.65 -16.59
N GLU A 77 -23.48 18.56 -16.86
CA GLU A 77 -22.35 18.35 -17.78
C GLU A 77 -21.43 17.21 -17.32
N GLY A 78 -21.15 17.12 -16.01
CA GLY A 78 -20.34 16.05 -15.44
C GLY A 78 -21.00 14.68 -15.53
N LYS A 79 -22.32 14.60 -15.33
CA LYS A 79 -23.11 13.37 -15.52
C LYS A 79 -23.10 12.91 -16.98
N GLU A 80 -23.24 13.84 -17.93
CA GLU A 80 -23.20 13.54 -19.36
C GLU A 80 -21.83 13.02 -19.82
N LEU A 81 -20.75 13.65 -19.35
CA LEU A 81 -19.38 13.22 -19.65
C LEU A 81 -19.11 11.80 -19.13
N LEU A 82 -19.53 11.48 -17.90
CA LEU A 82 -19.38 10.13 -17.35
C LEU A 82 -20.23 9.09 -18.09
N ALA A 83 -21.45 9.46 -18.48
CA ALA A 83 -22.31 8.59 -19.29
C ALA A 83 -21.71 8.33 -20.69
N SER A 84 -21.04 9.32 -21.28
CA SER A 84 -20.34 9.18 -22.56
C SER A 84 -19.13 8.24 -22.45
N LEU A 85 -18.33 8.38 -21.40
CA LEU A 85 -17.18 7.51 -21.13
C LEU A 85 -17.61 6.05 -20.90
N CYS A 86 -18.65 5.83 -20.09
CA CYS A 86 -19.19 4.48 -19.86
C CYS A 86 -19.69 3.84 -21.17
N LYS A 87 -20.33 4.61 -22.05
CA LYS A 87 -20.79 4.11 -23.36
C LYS A 87 -19.62 3.77 -24.29
N ALA A 88 -18.53 4.54 -24.26
CA ALA A 88 -17.36 4.31 -25.10
C ALA A 88 -16.66 2.96 -24.82
N ASP A 89 -16.65 2.50 -23.56
CA ASP A 89 -16.03 1.23 -23.18
C ASP A 89 -16.85 0.00 -23.60
N PHE A 90 -18.17 0.13 -23.72
CA PHE A 90 -19.01 -0.93 -24.29
C PHE A 90 -18.85 -1.07 -25.82
N VAL A 91 -18.58 0.02 -26.54
CA VAL A 91 -18.39 -0.03 -28.01
C VAL A 91 -17.06 -0.70 -28.39
N LYS A 92 -15.97 -0.39 -27.67
CA LYS A 92 -14.65 -1.00 -27.95
C LYS A 92 -14.61 -2.53 -27.76
N LYS A 93 -15.49 -3.10 -26.92
CA LYS A 93 -15.57 -4.54 -26.69
C LYS A 93 -16.34 -5.28 -27.80
N GLN A 94 -17.25 -4.59 -28.51
CA GLN A 94 -18.02 -5.19 -29.60
C GLN A 94 -17.26 -5.24 -30.94
N GLU A 95 -16.26 -4.38 -31.17
CA GLU A 95 -15.46 -4.41 -32.41
C GLU A 95 -14.48 -5.59 -32.50
N LYS A 96 -14.05 -6.17 -31.37
CA LYS A 96 -13.23 -7.41 -31.38
C LYS A 96 -14.01 -8.70 -31.64
N SER A 97 -15.34 -8.64 -31.71
CA SER A 97 -16.21 -9.82 -31.95
C SER A 97 -16.86 -9.84 -33.33
N LYS A 98 -16.32 -9.10 -34.30
CA LYS A 98 -16.67 -9.25 -35.73
C LYS A 98 -15.43 -9.64 -36.53
N ASN A 99 -14.93 -10.84 -36.28
CA ASN A 99 -14.17 -11.54 -37.31
C ASN A 99 -14.51 -13.04 -37.26
N PRO A 100 -15.56 -13.50 -37.96
CA PRO A 100 -15.69 -14.91 -38.25
C PRO A 100 -14.66 -15.24 -39.32
N MET A 101 -13.54 -15.77 -38.84
CA MET A 101 -12.60 -16.58 -39.59
C MET A 101 -13.42 -17.70 -40.27
N ASN A 102 -13.60 -17.61 -41.59
CA ASN A 102 -14.19 -18.69 -42.38
C ASN A 102 -13.23 -19.88 -42.35
N GLN A 103 -13.55 -20.87 -41.52
CA GLN A 103 -12.95 -22.19 -41.55
C GLN A 103 -13.96 -23.17 -42.17
N THR A 104 -13.46 -23.89 -43.17
CA THR A 104 -13.82 -25.27 -43.52
C THR A 104 -15.03 -25.47 -44.45
N GLU A 105 -14.78 -25.53 -45.76
CA GLU A 105 -15.49 -26.48 -46.64
C GLU A 105 -14.69 -27.78 -46.72
N ILE A 106 -15.39 -28.86 -46.34
CA ILE A 106 -14.92 -30.23 -46.31
C ILE A 106 -15.12 -30.85 -47.70
N LEU A 107 -14.01 -31.35 -48.28
CA LEU A 107 -13.89 -32.60 -49.03
C LEU A 107 -15.18 -33.29 -49.53
N LYS A 108 -15.37 -33.37 -50.86
CA LYS A 108 -15.37 -34.62 -51.68
C LYS A 108 -16.07 -34.44 -53.04
N GLN A 109 -15.71 -35.34 -53.97
CA GLN A 109 -16.24 -35.62 -55.31
C GLN A 109 -15.47 -34.88 -56.41
N THR A 110 -14.87 -35.52 -57.43
CA THR A 110 -15.16 -36.79 -58.14
C THR A 110 -13.92 -37.24 -58.93
N GLU A 111 -13.82 -38.58 -59.08
CA GLU A 111 -13.24 -39.39 -60.18
C GLU A 111 -12.10 -38.85 -61.07
#